data_AF-A0A7K4F3C3-F1
#
_entry.id   AF-A0A7K4F3C3-F1
#
_cell.length_a   1.000
_cell.length_b   1.000
_cell.length_c   1.000
_cell.angle_alpha   90.00
_cell.angle_beta   90.00
_cell.angle_gamma   90.00
#
_symmetry.space_group_name_H-M   'P 1'
#
loop_
_entity.id
_entity.type
_entity.pdbx_description
1 polymer ?
#
loop_
_entity_poly.entity_id
_entity_poly.type
_entity_poly.pdbx_seq_one_letter_code
_entity_poly.pdbx_strand_id
1 'polypeptide(L)' 'MQDPYLDELKFEFQNYSNQLKKLKKKLLKAKPGEEQSKIIKQIDTIAKKMENNQKQTIKVTKSRLKEKRAKK' A
#
# COMPACT_ATOMS: atom_id res chain seq x y z
N MET A 1 16.13 6.34 -11.73
CA MET A 1 16.35 4.91 -12.05
C MET A 1 14.98 4.40 -12.42
N GLN A 2 14.78 4.04 -13.69
CA GLN A 2 13.52 3.45 -14.12
C GLN A 2 13.63 1.96 -13.75
N ASP A 3 12.81 1.53 -12.79
CA ASP A 3 12.74 0.15 -12.36
C ASP A 3 11.26 -0.25 -12.47
N PRO A 4 10.90 -1.05 -13.50
CA PRO A 4 9.50 -1.40 -13.77
C PRO A 4 8.78 -1.99 -12.54
N TYR A 5 9.51 -2.73 -11.70
CA TYR A 5 8.93 -3.33 -10.51
C TYR A 5 8.71 -2.29 -9.39
N LEU A 6 9.58 -1.29 -9.24
CA LEU A 6 9.30 -0.16 -8.34
C LEU A 6 8.12 0.69 -8.83
N ASP A 7 7.94 0.80 -10.15
CA ASP A 7 6.80 1.52 -10.74
C ASP A 7 5.47 0.79 -10.45
N GLU A 8 5.44 -0.53 -10.56
CA GLU A 8 4.29 -1.37 -10.15
C GLU A 8 3.96 -1.19 -8.66
N LEU A 9 4.96 -1.29 -7.79
CA LEU A 9 4.75 -1.13 -6.34
C LEU A 9 4.18 0.26 -6.00
N LYS A 10 4.65 1.30 -6.71
CA LYS A 10 4.13 2.67 -6.58
C LYS A 10 2.67 2.77 -7.03
N PHE A 11 2.31 2.13 -8.14
CA PHE A 11 0.94 2.12 -8.63
C PHE A 11 0.01 1.40 -7.65
N GLU A 12 0.41 0.25 -7.12
CA GLU A 12 -0.34 -0.48 -6.09
C GLU A 12 -0.56 0.37 -4.83
N PHE A 13 0.49 1.06 -4.36
CA PHE A 13 0.40 1.94 -3.19
C PHE A 13 -0.60 3.09 -3.40
N GLN A 14 -0.63 3.67 -4.60
CA GLN A 14 -1.63 4.68 -4.97
C GLN A 14 -3.05 4.10 -4.97
N ASN A 15 -3.22 2.86 -5.48
CA ASN A 15 -4.51 2.17 -5.43
C ASN A 15 -4.98 1.92 -4.00
N TYR A 16 -4.10 1.45 -3.11
CA TYR A 16 -4.44 1.27 -1.69
C TYR A 16 -4.85 2.60 -1.04
N SER A 17 -4.12 3.68 -1.32
CA SER A 17 -4.44 5.02 -0.81
C SER A 17 -5.83 5.48 -1.26
N ASN A 18 -6.17 5.25 -2.53
CA ASN A 18 -7.49 5.57 -3.08
C ASN A 18 -8.61 4.73 -2.45
N GLN A 19 -8.37 3.43 -2.24
CA GLN A 19 -9.32 2.54 -1.58
C GLN A 19 -9.55 2.96 -0.12
N LEU A 20 -8.48 3.24 0.64
CA LEU A 20 -8.58 3.73 2.02
C LEU A 20 -9.36 5.04 2.11
N LYS A 21 -9.12 5.99 1.19
CA LYS A 21 -9.89 7.25 1.13
C LYS A 21 -11.39 7.00 0.92
N LYS A 22 -11.75 6.07 0.04
CA LYS A 22 -13.16 5.68 -0.20
C LYS A 22 -13.77 5.00 1.02
N LEU A 23 -13.06 4.04 1.63
CA LEU A 23 -13.54 3.31 2.80
C LEU A 23 -13.68 4.21 4.03
N LYS A 24 -12.75 5.13 4.27
CA LYS A 24 -12.86 6.12 5.35
C LYS A 24 -14.10 6.99 5.19
N LYS A 25 -14.42 7.44 3.98
CA LYS A 25 -15.66 8.18 3.70
C LYS A 25 -16.91 7.33 3.93
N LYS A 26 -16.89 6.04 3.56
CA LYS A 26 -18.00 5.11 3.82
C LYS A 26 -18.18 4.86 5.32
N LEU A 27 -17.07 4.69 6.06
CA LEU A 27 -17.08 4.46 7.50
C LEU A 27 -17.79 5.58 8.26
N LEU A 28 -17.54 6.84 7.87
CA LEU A 28 -18.19 8.01 8.47
C LEU A 28 -19.70 8.08 8.24
N LYS A 29 -20.21 7.38 7.21
CA LYS A 29 -21.63 7.35 6.85
C LYS A 29 -22.33 6.06 7.27
N ALA A 30 -21.58 5.04 7.66
CA ALA A 30 -22.10 3.74 8.01
C ALA A 30 -22.80 3.80 9.38
N LYS A 31 -23.93 3.11 9.50
CA LYS A 31 -24.59 2.96 10.80
C LYS A 31 -23.74 2.05 11.70
N PRO A 32 -23.71 2.30 13.02
CA PRO A 32 -23.05 1.40 13.96
C PRO A 32 -23.57 -0.03 13.82
N GLY A 33 -22.67 -1.02 13.92
CA GLY A 33 -23.01 -2.44 13.83
C GLY A 33 -22.23 -3.18 12.74
N GLU A 34 -22.87 -4.15 12.09
CA GLU A 34 -22.19 -5.07 11.17
C GLU A 34 -21.57 -4.37 9.96
N GLU A 35 -22.25 -3.37 9.39
CA GLU A 35 -21.75 -2.65 8.21
C GLU A 35 -20.47 -1.87 8.55
N GLN A 36 -20.46 -1.16 9.69
CA GLN A 36 -19.28 -0.47 10.17
C GLN A 36 -18.13 -1.44 10.45
N SER A 37 -18.40 -2.59 11.08
CA SER A 37 -17.40 -3.63 11.34
C SER A 37 -16.79 -4.20 10.05
N LYS A 38 -17.61 -4.47 9.03
CA LYS A 38 -17.14 -4.92 7.71
C LYS A 38 -16.20 -3.90 7.06
N ILE A 39 -16.52 -2.61 7.15
CA ILE A 39 -15.68 -1.54 6.60
C ILE A 39 -14.34 -1.45 7.35
N ILE A 40 -14.34 -1.57 8.69
CA ILE A 40 -13.11 -1.57 9.50
C ILE A 40 -12.21 -2.74 9.10
N LYS A 41 -12.75 -3.97 8.99
CA LYS A 41 -11.97 -5.15 8.56
C LYS A 41 -11.36 -4.97 7.16
N GLN A 42 -12.07 -4.32 6.25
CA GLN A 42 -11.55 -3.99 4.92
C GLN A 42 -10.40 -2.97 5.00
N ILE A 43 -10.53 -1.95 5.84
CA ILE A 43 -9.45 -0.97 6.10
C ILE A 43 -8.21 -1.69 6.64
N ASP A 44 -8.35 -2.55 7.64
CA ASP A 44 -7.23 -3.29 8.24
C ASP A 44 -6.53 -4.19 7.20
N THR A 45 -7.32 -4.88 6.38
CA THR A 45 -6.79 -5.73 5.31
C THR A 45 -5.97 -4.92 4.29
N ILE A 46 -6.46 -3.74 3.88
CA ILE A 46 -5.75 -2.88 2.94
C ILE A 46 -4.51 -2.26 3.59
N ALA A 47 -4.60 -1.84 4.86
CA ALA A 47 -3.46 -1.31 5.59
C ALA A 47 -2.31 -2.34 5.68
N LYS A 48 -2.63 -3.61 5.96
CA LYS A 48 -1.64 -4.70 5.98
C LYS A 48 -0.98 -4.93 4.60
N LYS A 49 -1.77 -4.87 3.52
CA LYS A 49 -1.23 -4.95 2.14
C LYS A 49 -0.32 -3.76 1.82
N MET A 50 -0.71 -2.56 2.23
CA MET A 50 0.04 -1.33 2.03
C MET A 50 1.37 -1.34 2.79
N GLU A 51 1.38 -1.84 4.02
CA GLU A 51 2.62 -2.03 4.81
C GLU A 51 3.58 -3.00 4.12
N ASN A 52 3.07 -4.15 3.64
CA ASN A 52 3.88 -5.13 2.93
C ASN A 52 4.48 -4.56 1.64
N ASN A 53 3.69 -3.80 0.86
CA ASN A 53 4.16 -3.12 -0.34
C ASN A 53 5.27 -2.09 0.00
N GLN A 54 5.12 -1.33 1.08
CA GLN A 54 6.16 -0.39 1.53
C GLN A 54 7.46 -1.12 1.93
N LYS A 55 7.36 -2.22 2.68
CA LYS A 55 8.52 -3.06 3.04
C LYS A 55 9.24 -3.60 1.78
N GLN A 56 8.48 -4.06 0.80
CA GLN A 56 9.02 -4.56 -0.46
C GLN A 56 9.72 -3.45 -1.26
N THR A 57 9.10 -2.27 -1.35
CA THR A 57 9.69 -1.08 -2.00
C THR A 57 11.05 -0.74 -1.38
N ILE A 58 11.14 -0.73 -0.05
CA ILE A 58 12.39 -0.46 0.67
C ILE A 58 13.44 -1.54 0.37
N LYS A 59 13.05 -2.82 0.39
CA LYS A 59 13.94 -3.96 0.11
C LYS A 59 14.53 -3.86 -1.30
N VAL A 60 13.70 -3.64 -2.30
CA VAL A 60 14.12 -3.51 -3.71
C VAL A 60 15.02 -2.30 -3.87
N THR A 61 14.62 -1.14 -3.35
CA THR A 61 15.41 0.10 -3.44
C THR A 61 16.80 -0.10 -2.83
N LYS A 62 16.89 -0.73 -1.64
CA LYS A 62 18.18 -1.07 -1.01
C LYS A 62 19.01 -2.02 -1.88
N SER A 63 18.39 -3.03 -2.48
CA SER A 63 19.07 -3.96 -3.40
C SER A 63 19.64 -3.23 -4.61
N ARG A 64 18.85 -2.39 -5.28
CA ARG A 64 19.28 -1.61 -6.45
C ARG A 64 20.41 -0.63 -6.13
N LEU A 65 20.38 -0.01 -4.95
CA LEU A 65 21.47 0.85 -4.49
C LEU A 65 22.78 0.07 -4.27
N LYS A 66 22.71 -1.14 -3.70
CA LYS A 66 23.88 -2.02 -3.55
C LYS A 66 24.43 -2.45 -4.91
N GLU A 67 23.58 -2.93 -5.81
CA GLU A 67 23.98 -3.32 -7.18
C GLU A 67 24.68 -2.16 -7.91
N LYS A 68 24.16 -0.94 -7.80
CA LYS A 68 24.79 0.25 -8.38
C LYS A 68 26.16 0.57 -7.81
N ARG A 69 26.34 0.39 -6.49
CA ARG A 69 27.64 0.63 -5.83
C ARG A 69 28.66 -0.44 -6.20
N ALA A 70 28.24 -1.69 -6.36
CA ALA A 70 29.12 -2.80 -6.74
C ALA A 70 29.55 -2.78 -8.22
N LYS A 71 28.75 -2.14 -9.08
CA LYS A 71 29.07 -1.91 -10.51
C LYS A 71 29.91 -0.66 -10.75
N LYS A 72 30.18 0.13 -9.71
CA LYS A 72 31.02 1.32 -9.73
C LYS A 72 32.41 0.96 -9.25
#